data_AF-A0A1F3SQA1-F1
#
_entry.id   AF-A0A1F3SQA1-F1
#
_cell.length_a   1.000
_cell.length_b   1.000
_cell.length_c   1.000
_cell.angle_alpha   90.00
_cell.angle_beta   90.00
_cell.angle_gamma   90.00
#
_symmetry.space_group_name_H-M   'P 1'
#
loop_
_entity.id
_entity.type
_entity.pdbx_description
1 polymer ?
#
loop_
_entity_poly.entity_id
_entity_poly.type
_entity_poly.pdbx_seq_one_letter_code
_entity_poly.pdbx_strand_id
1 'polypeptide(L)'
;MSHAFKILVFLLTLISFSTFAASELKVFKATSDAPHSLTIYDHGLGSLYARLKMIERAKESIDVEYFIYDTSPSSRVFNQALVKKAKEGVKVRVLLDYFLIIPEIDVYHAGELEAAGIDVKYYHIESMAKFLKFQYRSHRKLLSIDGKEAMTGGRNIADEYFDLSDKFNFIDKDIYISGPLVSAIEESFEIFWNDKLSQKLDIEKYRNLMAVDTKWIQDKVRDSGKETSYLKEVASQDKVLDRHYKILKGSLKKEQEKLSKARNFLVESDEDRKLLGEIEELGGKAAALSPTGQCHNLIFTADYPGWGREYRETKGMRGVVNQYMRAVKEELTIDSPYFIPDKDSRTIFKDALKAGKKVSVLTNSLYSTDAIYVNAVFNSIIPSWIKKGLKPYIFEGKIPENYPVVNAGVEKARFGTHVKAFVFDQDSFMVGTYNLDPRSIKYNAEMGIFCFGEPELAQAMRAEYAHKLKGTVYLDSRKTLRKHKFDHITFAKKVVYYLVKPFAMLFQSAL
;
A
#
# COMPACT_ATOMS: atom_id res chain seq x y z
N MET A 1 5.08 13.15 14.32
CA MET A 1 5.42 11.97 15.15
C MET A 1 6.35 11.07 14.35
N SER A 2 7.41 10.53 14.95
CA SER A 2 8.44 9.82 14.17
C SER A 2 7.93 8.46 13.66
N HIS A 3 8.40 8.06 12.48
CA HIS A 3 8.22 6.72 11.90
C HIS A 3 8.52 5.57 12.90
N ALA A 4 9.36 5.81 13.91
CA ALA A 4 9.70 4.84 14.94
C ALA A 4 8.52 4.42 15.83
N PHE A 5 7.51 5.27 16.02
CA PHE A 5 6.33 4.92 16.82
C PHE A 5 5.34 4.03 16.04
N LYS A 6 5.26 4.18 14.71
CA LYS A 6 4.51 3.27 13.82
C LYS A 6 5.05 1.82 13.89
N ILE A 7 6.37 1.66 14.11
CA ILE A 7 7.05 0.35 14.20
C ILE A 7 6.82 -0.34 15.57
N LEU A 8 6.66 0.41 16.66
CA LEU A 8 6.58 -0.17 18.02
C LEU A 8 5.24 -0.89 18.28
N VAL A 9 4.14 -0.41 17.70
CA VAL A 9 2.81 -1.05 17.83
C VAL A 9 2.74 -2.37 17.03
N PHE A 10 3.68 -2.57 16.11
CA PHE A 10 3.79 -3.78 15.29
C PHE A 10 4.37 -4.99 16.06
N LEU A 11 5.01 -4.78 17.22
CA LEU A 11 5.80 -5.81 17.93
C LEU A 11 5.02 -6.70 18.90
N LEU A 12 3.71 -6.46 19.10
CA LEU A 12 2.91 -7.24 20.05
C LEU A 12 1.78 -7.96 19.31
N THR A 13 1.92 -9.28 19.10
CA THR A 13 0.79 -10.23 19.13
C THR A 13 1.28 -11.66 19.30
N LEU A 14 0.62 -12.35 20.22
CA LEU A 14 0.94 -13.68 20.75
C LEU A 14 0.39 -14.83 19.90
N ILE A 15 1.04 -15.97 20.11
CA ILE A 15 0.93 -17.28 19.47
C ILE A 15 -0.45 -17.93 19.64
N SER A 16 -0.91 -18.64 18.61
CA SER A 16 -1.73 -19.85 18.76
C SER A 16 -1.40 -20.86 17.65
N PHE A 17 -1.09 -22.11 18.03
CA PHE A 17 -0.72 -23.20 17.14
C PHE A 17 -1.82 -24.26 17.07
N SER A 18 -2.00 -24.84 15.88
CA SER A 18 -2.54 -26.19 15.69
C SER A 18 -2.04 -26.72 14.35
N THR A 19 -1.76 -28.02 14.28
CA THR A 19 -1.42 -28.74 13.06
C THR A 19 -2.69 -29.30 12.37
N PHE A 20 -2.56 -29.57 11.06
CA PHE A 20 -3.34 -30.51 10.21
C PHE A 20 -4.42 -30.00 9.22
N ALA A 21 -4.56 -30.85 8.18
CA ALA A 21 -5.50 -30.97 7.04
C ALA A 21 -5.55 -29.85 5.99
N ALA A 22 -5.37 -30.23 4.71
CA ALA A 22 -5.52 -29.36 3.56
C ALA A 22 -7.02 -29.09 3.30
N SER A 23 -7.49 -27.91 3.69
CA SER A 23 -8.76 -27.37 3.22
C SER A 23 -8.60 -26.94 1.76
N GLU A 24 -9.68 -27.05 0.98
CA GLU A 24 -9.74 -26.47 -0.37
C GLU A 24 -9.47 -24.96 -0.29
N LEU A 25 -8.57 -24.47 -1.15
CA LEU A 25 -8.23 -23.05 -1.23
C LEU A 25 -9.46 -22.26 -1.68
N LYS A 26 -10.00 -21.39 -0.82
CA LYS A 26 -11.01 -20.39 -1.20
C LYS A 26 -10.29 -19.22 -1.87
N VAL A 27 -10.12 -19.33 -3.18
CA VAL A 27 -9.47 -18.30 -4.00
C VAL A 27 -10.47 -17.67 -4.95
N PHE A 28 -10.47 -16.35 -5.04
CA PHE A 28 -11.07 -15.70 -6.20
C PHE A 28 -10.05 -15.84 -7.33
N LYS A 29 -10.40 -16.57 -8.38
CA LYS A 29 -9.54 -16.78 -9.55
C LYS A 29 -10.39 -16.68 -10.81
N ALA A 30 -10.03 -15.74 -11.67
CA ALA A 30 -10.59 -15.61 -13.01
C ALA A 30 -9.48 -15.80 -14.03
N THR A 31 -9.79 -16.52 -15.11
CA THR A 31 -8.89 -16.73 -16.25
C THR A 31 -9.59 -16.23 -17.50
N SER A 32 -8.84 -15.63 -18.41
CA SER A 32 -9.34 -15.30 -19.74
C SER A 32 -8.26 -15.55 -20.78
N ASP A 33 -8.66 -16.17 -21.89
CA ASP A 33 -7.85 -16.37 -23.10
C ASP A 33 -8.08 -15.28 -24.18
N ALA A 34 -9.03 -14.38 -23.94
CA ALA A 34 -9.26 -13.20 -24.77
C ALA A 34 -8.09 -12.20 -24.68
N PRO A 35 -7.81 -11.41 -25.72
CA PRO A 35 -6.73 -10.41 -25.68
C PRO A 35 -7.03 -9.29 -24.68
N HIS A 36 -6.03 -8.96 -23.85
CA HIS A 36 -6.03 -7.82 -22.94
C HIS A 36 -4.87 -6.88 -23.26
N SER A 37 -5.14 -5.59 -23.31
CA SER A 37 -4.07 -4.60 -23.33
C SER A 37 -3.50 -4.43 -21.93
N LEU A 38 -2.19 -4.66 -21.79
CA LEU A 38 -1.45 -4.45 -20.54
C LEU A 38 -0.45 -3.31 -20.71
N THR A 39 -0.31 -2.48 -19.68
CA THR A 39 0.79 -1.53 -19.54
C THR A 39 1.42 -1.65 -18.16
N ILE A 40 2.74 -1.74 -18.09
CA ILE A 40 3.49 -1.92 -16.84
C ILE A 40 4.18 -0.61 -16.47
N TYR A 41 3.78 -0.01 -15.35
CA TYR A 41 4.30 1.27 -14.88
C TYR A 41 5.33 1.07 -13.77
N ASP A 42 6.60 1.31 -14.08
CA ASP A 42 7.71 1.27 -13.12
C ASP A 42 7.95 2.62 -12.44
N HIS A 43 7.71 3.71 -13.17
CA HIS A 43 7.97 5.05 -12.69
C HIS A 43 6.80 5.58 -11.85
N GLY A 44 7.08 6.18 -10.69
CA GLY A 44 6.05 6.73 -9.79
C GLY A 44 5.22 7.82 -10.44
N LEU A 45 5.86 8.89 -10.95
CA LEU A 45 5.14 9.95 -11.69
C LEU A 45 4.35 9.43 -12.89
N GLY A 46 4.92 8.50 -13.67
CA GLY A 46 4.21 7.88 -14.80
C GLY A 46 2.96 7.12 -14.37
N SER A 47 3.05 6.43 -13.23
CA SER A 47 1.92 5.70 -12.65
C SER A 47 0.84 6.64 -12.07
N LEU A 48 1.23 7.78 -11.48
CA LEU A 48 0.29 8.81 -11.04
C LEU A 48 -0.41 9.49 -12.22
N TYR A 49 0.34 9.85 -13.25
CA TYR A 49 -0.18 10.38 -14.50
C TYR A 49 -1.22 9.44 -15.11
N ALA A 50 -0.88 8.16 -15.26
CA ALA A 50 -1.78 7.17 -15.83
C ALA A 50 -3.09 7.03 -15.03
N ARG A 51 -3.02 7.04 -13.69
CA ARG A 51 -4.21 7.05 -12.82
C ARG A 51 -5.09 8.28 -13.03
N LEU A 52 -4.51 9.48 -13.12
CA LEU A 52 -5.27 10.71 -13.37
C LEU A 52 -5.95 10.65 -14.75
N LYS A 53 -5.27 10.13 -15.77
CA LYS A 53 -5.87 9.93 -17.11
C LYS A 53 -6.97 8.87 -17.12
N MET A 54 -6.86 7.80 -16.33
CA MET A 54 -7.96 6.85 -16.13
C MET A 54 -9.18 7.55 -15.53
N ILE A 55 -9.00 8.29 -14.44
CA ILE A 55 -10.09 9.04 -13.78
C ILE A 55 -10.74 10.03 -14.75
N GLU A 56 -9.95 10.76 -15.54
CA GLU A 56 -10.44 11.70 -16.55
C GLU A 56 -11.36 11.02 -17.58
N ARG A 57 -10.98 9.81 -18.04
CA ARG A 57 -11.75 9.04 -19.04
C ARG A 57 -13.07 8.49 -18.52
N ALA A 58 -13.18 8.17 -17.22
CA ALA A 58 -14.34 7.51 -16.63
C ALA A 58 -15.67 8.22 -16.96
N LYS A 59 -16.71 7.44 -17.28
CA LYS A 59 -18.04 7.95 -17.68
C LYS A 59 -19.18 7.47 -16.79
N GLU A 60 -19.03 6.33 -16.15
CA GLU A 60 -20.09 5.64 -15.42
C GLU A 60 -19.70 5.39 -13.96
N SER A 61 -18.52 4.81 -13.73
CA SER A 61 -18.08 4.43 -12.39
C SER A 61 -16.56 4.54 -12.19
N ILE A 62 -16.17 4.81 -10.94
CA ILE A 62 -14.79 4.75 -10.47
C ILE A 62 -14.78 4.03 -9.12
N ASP A 63 -13.99 2.96 -9.03
CA ASP A 63 -13.78 2.20 -7.79
C ASP A 63 -12.31 2.26 -7.36
N VAL A 64 -12.10 2.61 -6.10
CA VAL A 64 -10.77 2.85 -5.50
C VAL A 64 -10.64 2.00 -4.24
N GLU A 65 -9.61 1.16 -4.14
CA GLU A 65 -9.30 0.36 -2.95
C GLU A 65 -7.82 0.50 -2.58
N TYR A 66 -7.47 0.90 -1.35
CA TYR A 66 -6.06 1.03 -0.94
C TYR A 66 -5.79 0.70 0.54
N PHE A 67 -4.61 0.16 0.78
CA PHE A 67 -4.08 -0.15 2.11
C PHE A 67 -3.60 1.10 2.87
N ILE A 68 -2.79 1.94 2.21
CA ILE A 68 -2.35 3.24 2.71
C ILE A 68 -2.89 4.30 1.76
N TYR A 69 -3.49 5.33 2.33
CA TYR A 69 -4.05 6.45 1.61
C TYR A 69 -3.93 7.68 2.52
N ASP A 70 -3.04 8.60 2.17
CA ASP A 70 -2.72 9.73 3.00
C ASP A 70 -3.31 11.07 2.50
N THR A 71 -2.87 12.18 3.09
CA THR A 71 -3.29 13.54 2.71
C THR A 71 -2.16 14.35 2.04
N SER A 72 -1.18 13.69 1.44
CA SER A 72 -0.07 14.32 0.73
C SER A 72 -0.50 15.00 -0.57
N PRO A 73 0.35 15.85 -1.18
CA PRO A 73 0.11 16.44 -2.50
C PRO A 73 -0.40 15.49 -3.58
N SER A 74 0.21 14.32 -3.76
CA SER A 74 -0.29 13.32 -4.72
C SER A 74 -1.72 12.86 -4.42
N SER A 75 -2.01 12.61 -3.14
CA SER A 75 -3.33 12.23 -2.66
C SER A 75 -4.36 13.35 -2.85
N ARG A 76 -3.97 14.62 -2.70
CA ARG A 76 -4.84 15.78 -2.98
C ARG A 76 -5.25 15.84 -4.44
N VAL A 77 -4.29 15.87 -5.36
CA VAL A 77 -4.59 16.00 -6.80
C VAL A 77 -5.39 14.80 -7.32
N PHE A 78 -5.13 13.61 -6.78
CA PHE A 78 -5.92 12.41 -7.06
C PHE A 78 -7.38 12.56 -6.58
N ASN A 79 -7.61 13.02 -5.33
CA ASN A 79 -8.97 13.23 -4.83
C ASN A 79 -9.70 14.38 -5.53
N GLN A 80 -9.00 15.45 -5.91
CA GLN A 80 -9.58 16.56 -6.69
C GLN A 80 -10.09 16.05 -8.04
N ALA A 81 -9.36 15.14 -8.70
CA ALA A 81 -9.83 14.47 -9.91
C ALA A 81 -11.08 13.60 -9.66
N LEU A 82 -11.09 12.81 -8.58
CA LEU A 82 -12.28 12.02 -8.20
C LEU A 82 -13.51 12.91 -7.93
N VAL A 83 -13.33 13.99 -7.17
CA VAL A 83 -14.40 14.95 -6.86
C VAL A 83 -14.94 15.61 -8.12
N LYS A 84 -14.06 15.95 -9.07
CA LYS A 84 -14.48 16.47 -10.38
C LYS A 84 -15.39 15.47 -11.09
N LYS A 85 -15.03 14.18 -11.14
CA LYS A 85 -15.84 13.14 -11.77
C LYS A 85 -17.16 12.88 -11.05
N ALA A 86 -17.16 12.89 -9.72
CA ALA A 86 -18.39 12.78 -8.93
C ALA A 86 -19.38 13.92 -9.24
N LYS A 87 -18.87 15.15 -9.37
CA LYS A 87 -19.69 16.32 -9.77
C LYS A 87 -20.20 16.23 -11.22
N GLU A 88 -19.50 15.53 -12.09
CA GLU A 88 -19.95 15.22 -13.47
C GLU A 88 -20.99 14.09 -13.51
N GLY A 89 -21.34 13.49 -12.37
CA GLY A 89 -22.35 12.43 -12.26
C GLY A 89 -21.79 11.00 -12.31
N VAL A 90 -20.46 10.83 -12.35
CA VAL A 90 -19.82 9.51 -12.29
C VAL A 90 -19.95 8.95 -10.87
N LYS A 91 -20.32 7.68 -10.72
CA LYS A 91 -20.39 7.01 -9.41
C LYS A 91 -18.98 6.74 -8.90
N VAL A 92 -18.59 7.34 -7.77
CA VAL A 92 -17.24 7.16 -7.21
C VAL A 92 -17.32 6.45 -5.85
N ARG A 93 -16.59 5.35 -5.69
CA ARG A 93 -16.49 4.58 -4.44
C ARG A 93 -15.04 4.43 -4.00
N VAL A 94 -14.79 4.66 -2.72
CA VAL A 94 -13.46 4.59 -2.09
C VAL A 94 -13.52 3.64 -0.88
N LEU A 95 -12.75 2.56 -0.94
CA LEU A 95 -12.59 1.57 0.14
C LEU A 95 -11.17 1.64 0.72
N LEU A 96 -11.06 1.99 2.00
CA LEU A 96 -9.77 2.16 2.67
C LEU A 96 -9.58 1.14 3.80
N ASP A 97 -8.37 0.65 4.00
CA ASP A 97 -8.07 -0.22 5.13
C ASP A 97 -7.89 0.60 6.44
N TYR A 98 -8.70 0.36 7.47
CA TYR A 98 -8.76 1.23 8.65
C TYR A 98 -7.61 1.01 9.64
N PHE A 99 -6.73 2.00 9.85
CA PHE A 99 -5.66 1.93 10.86
C PHE A 99 -5.94 2.83 12.08
N LEU A 100 -6.33 2.22 13.21
CA LEU A 100 -6.83 2.90 14.41
C LEU A 100 -5.92 4.02 14.96
N ILE A 101 -4.61 3.85 14.86
CA ILE A 101 -3.65 4.72 15.55
C ILE A 101 -3.43 6.01 14.76
N ILE A 102 -3.57 5.96 13.44
CA ILE A 102 -3.40 7.10 12.53
C ILE A 102 -4.25 6.82 11.28
N PRO A 103 -5.57 7.10 11.30
CA PRO A 103 -6.32 7.14 10.05
C PRO A 103 -5.84 8.37 9.28
N GLU A 104 -5.22 8.15 8.13
CA GLU A 104 -4.66 9.26 7.34
C GLU A 104 -5.78 10.00 6.58
N ILE A 105 -6.75 9.28 6.00
CA ILE A 105 -8.10 9.80 5.73
C ILE A 105 -8.97 9.54 6.97
N ASP A 106 -9.09 10.55 7.81
CA ASP A 106 -9.93 10.50 9.01
C ASP A 106 -11.41 10.86 8.72
N VAL A 107 -12.22 10.89 9.78
CA VAL A 107 -13.66 11.16 9.69
C VAL A 107 -13.99 12.52 9.04
N TYR A 108 -13.10 13.53 9.14
CA TYR A 108 -13.37 14.84 8.54
C TYR A 108 -13.12 14.79 7.03
N HIS A 109 -12.00 14.19 6.61
CA HIS A 109 -11.71 14.02 5.18
C HIS A 109 -12.75 13.12 4.50
N ALA A 110 -13.15 12.02 5.14
CA ALA A 110 -14.24 11.18 4.64
C ALA A 110 -15.55 11.96 4.51
N GLY A 111 -15.89 12.78 5.51
CA GLY A 111 -17.08 13.63 5.46
C GLY A 111 -17.08 14.63 4.30
N GLU A 112 -15.94 15.26 4.00
CA GLU A 112 -15.80 16.18 2.87
C GLU A 112 -15.86 15.44 1.51
N LEU A 113 -15.30 14.24 1.41
CA LEU A 113 -15.42 13.39 0.21
C LEU A 113 -16.87 12.96 -0.03
N GLU A 114 -17.58 12.53 1.03
CA GLU A 114 -19.01 12.20 0.94
C GLU A 114 -19.87 13.40 0.58
N ALA A 115 -19.58 14.57 1.16
CA ALA A 115 -20.25 15.81 0.79
C ALA A 115 -20.03 16.20 -0.68
N ALA A 116 -18.93 15.76 -1.27
CA ALA A 116 -18.61 15.93 -2.68
C ALA A 116 -19.19 14.83 -3.60
N GLY A 117 -19.97 13.88 -3.06
CA GLY A 117 -20.63 12.83 -3.83
C GLY A 117 -19.82 11.53 -3.97
N ILE A 118 -18.77 11.34 -3.17
CA ILE A 118 -17.96 10.11 -3.17
C ILE A 118 -18.42 9.19 -2.03
N ASP A 119 -18.75 7.94 -2.32
CA ASP A 119 -19.04 6.96 -1.28
C ASP A 119 -17.75 6.43 -0.66
N VAL A 120 -17.58 6.62 0.66
CA VAL A 120 -16.39 6.16 1.39
C VAL A 120 -16.73 5.04 2.37
N LYS A 121 -16.03 3.92 2.28
CA LYS A 121 -16.06 2.84 3.27
C LYS A 121 -14.66 2.51 3.77
N TYR A 122 -14.62 1.89 4.93
CA TYR A 122 -13.39 1.38 5.50
C TYR A 122 -13.53 -0.08 5.90
N TYR A 123 -12.50 -0.85 5.55
CA TYR A 123 -12.38 -2.25 5.90
C TYR A 123 -11.79 -2.40 7.32
N HIS A 124 -12.35 -3.32 8.11
CA HIS A 124 -11.91 -3.69 9.47
C HIS A 124 -12.02 -2.61 10.57
N ILE A 125 -13.01 -1.71 10.50
CA ILE A 125 -13.28 -0.71 11.57
C ILE A 125 -13.53 -1.39 12.95
N GLU A 126 -14.31 -2.46 13.00
CA GLU A 126 -14.71 -3.14 14.26
C GLU A 126 -13.59 -3.91 14.98
N SER A 127 -12.32 -3.82 14.54
CA SER A 127 -11.20 -4.47 15.25
C SER A 127 -10.95 -3.91 16.66
N MET A 128 -11.68 -2.85 17.04
CA MET A 128 -11.70 -2.22 18.38
C MET A 128 -11.92 -3.19 19.56
N ALA A 129 -12.64 -4.31 19.37
CA ALA A 129 -13.02 -5.18 20.49
C ALA A 129 -12.07 -6.39 20.72
N LYS A 130 -11.15 -6.71 19.80
CA LYS A 130 -10.28 -7.90 19.91
C LYS A 130 -8.91 -7.65 19.28
N PHE A 131 -7.88 -7.49 20.11
CA PHE A 131 -6.47 -7.26 19.74
C PHE A 131 -5.94 -8.19 18.61
N LEU A 132 -6.44 -9.43 18.54
CA LEU A 132 -6.06 -10.43 17.51
C LEU A 132 -6.58 -10.11 16.09
N LYS A 133 -7.68 -9.35 15.96
CA LYS A 133 -8.29 -9.01 14.66
C LYS A 133 -7.52 -7.92 13.92
N PHE A 134 -6.82 -7.05 14.64
CA PHE A 134 -6.05 -5.94 14.08
C PHE A 134 -4.93 -6.39 13.11
N GLN A 135 -4.50 -7.64 13.21
CA GLN A 135 -3.44 -8.18 12.37
C GLN A 135 -3.88 -8.39 10.91
N TYR A 136 -5.17 -8.64 10.67
CA TYR A 136 -5.75 -8.87 9.34
C TYR A 136 -6.11 -7.54 8.68
N ARG A 137 -5.66 -7.35 7.45
CA ARG A 137 -5.70 -6.06 6.72
C ARG A 137 -6.05 -6.31 5.26
N SER A 138 -6.75 -5.38 4.61
CA SER A 138 -6.79 -5.37 3.15
C SER A 138 -5.49 -4.74 2.65
N HIS A 139 -4.59 -5.54 2.07
CA HIS A 139 -3.35 -5.04 1.44
C HIS A 139 -3.54 -4.80 -0.07
N ARG A 140 -4.79 -4.87 -0.52
CA ARG A 140 -5.25 -4.70 -1.89
C ARG A 140 -5.11 -3.24 -2.33
N LYS A 141 -4.87 -3.05 -3.64
CA LYS A 141 -4.63 -1.76 -4.28
C LYS A 141 -5.29 -1.81 -5.66
N LEU A 142 -6.32 -1.01 -5.87
CA LEU A 142 -7.11 -1.03 -7.09
C LEU A 142 -7.58 0.38 -7.44
N LEU A 143 -7.48 0.72 -8.72
CA LEU A 143 -8.30 1.73 -9.38
C LEU A 143 -8.99 1.04 -10.55
N SER A 144 -10.32 1.05 -10.60
CA SER A 144 -11.12 0.51 -11.72
C SER A 144 -12.05 1.59 -12.25
N ILE A 145 -12.25 1.65 -13.57
CA ILE A 145 -13.19 2.57 -14.20
C ILE A 145 -14.12 1.83 -15.17
N ASP A 146 -15.41 2.17 -15.11
CA ASP A 146 -16.47 1.75 -16.03
C ASP A 146 -16.56 0.24 -16.33
N GLY A 147 -16.02 -0.61 -15.44
CA GLY A 147 -15.89 -2.06 -15.65
C GLY A 147 -15.00 -2.47 -16.84
N LYS A 148 -14.19 -1.54 -17.38
CA LYS A 148 -13.45 -1.70 -18.66
C LYS A 148 -11.93 -1.55 -18.52
N GLU A 149 -11.48 -0.77 -17.54
CA GLU A 149 -10.06 -0.57 -17.27
C GLU A 149 -9.80 -0.75 -15.77
N ALA A 150 -8.68 -1.37 -15.41
CA ALA A 150 -8.24 -1.48 -14.03
C ALA A 150 -6.72 -1.29 -13.92
N MET A 151 -6.29 -0.80 -12.75
CA MET A 151 -4.89 -0.72 -12.37
C MET A 151 -4.69 -1.27 -10.96
N THR A 152 -3.71 -2.15 -10.80
CA THR A 152 -3.29 -2.72 -9.52
C THR A 152 -1.76 -2.80 -9.46
N GLY A 153 -1.19 -3.08 -8.29
CA GLY A 153 0.26 -3.16 -8.12
C GLY A 153 0.69 -2.91 -6.69
N GLY A 154 1.93 -2.48 -6.50
CA GLY A 154 2.48 -2.24 -5.16
C GLY A 154 2.21 -0.85 -4.60
N ARG A 155 1.83 0.14 -5.42
CA ARG A 155 1.77 1.56 -5.01
C ARG A 155 0.55 1.89 -4.17
N ASN A 156 0.77 2.49 -3.01
CA ASN A 156 -0.28 3.14 -2.22
C ASN A 156 -0.51 4.59 -2.71
N ILE A 157 -1.46 5.30 -2.10
CA ILE A 157 -1.72 6.71 -2.39
C ILE A 157 -1.01 7.58 -1.34
N ALA A 158 0.26 7.91 -1.60
CA ALA A 158 1.08 8.89 -0.87
C ALA A 158 2.32 9.30 -1.67
N ASP A 159 2.93 10.43 -1.36
CA ASP A 159 4.05 11.02 -2.13
C ASP A 159 5.25 10.08 -2.31
N GLU A 160 5.62 9.30 -1.30
CA GLU A 160 6.72 8.33 -1.40
C GLU A 160 6.46 7.22 -2.43
N TYR A 161 5.21 7.00 -2.83
CA TYR A 161 4.86 6.04 -3.87
C TYR A 161 4.81 6.67 -5.27
N PHE A 162 5.02 7.97 -5.41
CA PHE A 162 4.96 8.65 -6.71
C PHE A 162 6.20 9.49 -7.01
N ASP A 163 7.31 9.23 -6.31
CA ASP A 163 8.59 9.93 -6.45
C ASP A 163 8.49 11.43 -6.13
N LEU A 164 7.70 11.77 -5.10
CA LEU A 164 7.46 13.15 -4.69
C LEU A 164 8.07 13.48 -3.31
N SER A 165 8.53 12.47 -2.56
CA SER A 165 9.13 12.68 -1.25
C SER A 165 10.59 13.16 -1.36
N ASP A 166 10.96 14.16 -0.57
CA ASP A 166 12.35 14.63 -0.42
C ASP A 166 13.18 13.75 0.55
N LYS A 167 12.56 12.75 1.18
CA LYS A 167 13.18 11.90 2.21
C LYS A 167 13.34 10.46 1.78
N PHE A 168 12.25 9.85 1.35
CA PHE A 168 12.23 8.44 1.03
C PHE A 168 11.16 8.12 -0.02
N ASN A 169 11.55 7.42 -1.08
CA ASN A 169 10.64 6.99 -2.14
C ASN A 169 10.74 5.48 -2.39
N PHE A 170 9.66 4.93 -2.90
CA PHE A 170 9.54 3.54 -3.29
C PHE A 170 9.63 3.38 -4.81
N ILE A 171 10.61 2.59 -5.25
CA ILE A 171 10.62 2.01 -6.59
C ILE A 171 9.61 0.87 -6.57
N ASP A 172 8.57 0.96 -7.37
CA ASP A 172 7.44 0.04 -7.33
C ASP A 172 6.93 -0.22 -8.74
N LYS A 173 5.97 -1.14 -8.87
CA LYS A 173 5.43 -1.55 -10.15
C LYS A 173 3.91 -1.68 -10.06
N ASP A 174 3.23 -1.05 -11.02
CA ASP A 174 1.81 -1.22 -11.26
C ASP A 174 1.57 -1.82 -12.64
N ILE A 175 0.42 -2.46 -12.79
CA ILE A 175 -0.08 -3.01 -14.04
C ILE A 175 -1.46 -2.44 -14.33
N TYR A 176 -1.57 -1.81 -15.49
CA TYR A 176 -2.83 -1.41 -16.09
C TYR A 176 -3.33 -2.52 -17.01
N ILE A 177 -4.65 -2.71 -17.03
CA ILE A 177 -5.34 -3.73 -17.81
C ILE A 177 -6.57 -3.10 -18.45
N SER A 178 -6.78 -3.38 -19.72
CA SER A 178 -8.06 -3.20 -20.40
C SER A 178 -8.43 -4.46 -21.17
N GLY A 179 -9.65 -4.94 -20.95
CA GLY A 179 -10.17 -6.15 -21.59
C GLY A 179 -11.18 -6.90 -20.71
N PRO A 180 -11.70 -8.04 -21.19
CA PRO A 180 -12.83 -8.73 -20.56
C PRO A 180 -12.64 -9.12 -19.09
N LEU A 181 -11.41 -9.46 -18.67
CA LEU A 181 -11.11 -9.87 -17.29
C LEU A 181 -11.35 -8.76 -16.25
N VAL A 182 -11.45 -7.49 -16.66
CA VAL A 182 -11.72 -6.38 -15.73
C VAL A 182 -13.04 -6.56 -14.98
N SER A 183 -14.05 -7.18 -15.61
CA SER A 183 -15.32 -7.52 -14.95
C SER A 183 -15.12 -8.40 -13.69
N ALA A 184 -14.17 -9.34 -13.72
CA ALA A 184 -13.84 -10.17 -12.56
C ALA A 184 -13.06 -9.39 -11.48
N ILE A 185 -12.27 -8.39 -11.88
CA ILE A 185 -11.60 -7.49 -10.94
C ILE A 185 -12.65 -6.64 -10.19
N GLU A 186 -13.65 -6.14 -10.91
CA GLU A 186 -14.79 -5.42 -10.34
C GLU A 186 -15.63 -6.31 -9.41
N GLU A 187 -15.92 -7.55 -9.79
CA GLU A 187 -16.60 -8.51 -8.92
C GLU A 187 -15.83 -8.73 -7.60
N SER A 188 -14.49 -8.82 -7.67
CA SER A 188 -13.66 -8.89 -6.46
C SER A 188 -13.76 -7.64 -5.60
N PHE A 189 -13.86 -6.45 -6.21
CA PHE A 189 -14.12 -5.21 -5.46
C PHE A 189 -15.51 -5.25 -4.81
N GLU A 190 -16.56 -5.67 -5.52
CA GLU A 190 -17.92 -5.77 -4.98
C GLU A 190 -18.01 -6.69 -3.77
N ILE A 191 -17.27 -7.81 -3.79
CA ILE A 191 -17.19 -8.73 -2.64
C ILE A 191 -16.67 -7.98 -1.41
N PHE A 192 -15.59 -7.21 -1.53
CA PHE A 192 -15.04 -6.42 -0.42
C PHE A 192 -15.95 -5.25 -0.04
N TRP A 193 -16.51 -4.54 -1.02
CA TRP A 193 -17.37 -3.40 -0.82
C TRP A 193 -18.64 -3.75 -0.03
N ASN A 194 -19.21 -4.92 -0.29
CA ASN A 194 -20.46 -5.39 0.32
C ASN A 194 -20.23 -6.30 1.54
N ASP A 195 -18.99 -6.63 1.88
CA ASP A 195 -18.68 -7.42 3.08
C ASP A 195 -19.01 -6.64 4.36
N LYS A 196 -19.45 -7.36 5.40
CA LYS A 196 -19.79 -6.80 6.72
C LYS A 196 -18.62 -6.08 7.41
N LEU A 197 -17.38 -6.39 7.04
CA LEU A 197 -16.17 -5.75 7.55
C LEU A 197 -15.93 -4.37 6.90
N SER A 198 -16.61 -4.05 5.81
CA SER A 198 -16.55 -2.78 5.11
C SER A 198 -17.70 -1.87 5.51
N GLN A 199 -17.40 -0.87 6.33
CA GLN A 199 -18.40 -0.01 6.95
C GLN A 199 -18.09 1.46 6.69
N LYS A 200 -19.12 2.32 6.71
CA LYS A 200 -18.89 3.76 6.76
C LYS A 200 -18.38 4.14 8.15
N LEU A 201 -17.56 5.18 8.26
CA LEU A 201 -17.31 5.78 9.56
C LEU A 201 -18.59 6.39 10.11
N ASP A 202 -18.70 6.49 11.43
CA ASP A 202 -19.82 7.18 12.07
C ASP A 202 -19.77 8.69 11.77
N ILE A 203 -20.43 9.05 10.67
CA ILE A 203 -20.57 10.42 10.18
C ILE A 203 -21.56 11.22 11.04
N GLU A 204 -22.35 10.59 11.91
CA GLU A 204 -23.24 11.32 12.82
C GLU A 204 -22.41 12.14 13.82
N LYS A 205 -21.25 11.64 14.24
CA LYS A 205 -20.25 12.42 14.98
C LYS A 205 -19.75 13.64 14.18
N TYR A 206 -19.48 13.49 12.88
CA TYR A 206 -19.06 14.58 11.99
C TYR A 206 -20.18 15.60 11.76
N ARG A 207 -21.40 15.14 11.50
CA ARG A 207 -22.61 15.97 11.33
C ARG A 207 -22.96 16.71 12.61
N ASN A 208 -22.83 16.08 13.77
CA ASN A 208 -23.06 16.72 15.06
C ASN A 208 -22.04 17.83 15.32
N LEU A 209 -20.77 17.68 14.91
CA LEU A 209 -19.76 18.75 14.98
C LEU A 209 -20.04 19.90 14.01
N MET A 210 -20.55 19.59 12.82
CA MET A 210 -21.02 20.58 11.83
C MET A 210 -22.30 21.31 12.27
N ALA A 211 -23.19 20.58 12.95
CA ALA A 211 -24.48 21.03 13.46
C ALA A 211 -24.37 21.63 14.87
N VAL A 212 -23.20 21.60 15.52
CA VAL A 212 -22.89 22.52 16.61
C VAL A 212 -22.93 23.91 15.98
N ASP A 213 -24.13 24.48 16.01
CA ASP A 213 -24.35 25.84 15.61
C ASP A 213 -23.58 26.68 16.62
N THR A 214 -22.37 27.12 16.23
CA THR A 214 -21.65 28.10 17.04
C THR A 214 -22.50 29.33 17.23
N LYS A 215 -23.46 29.59 16.32
CA LYS A 215 -24.49 30.60 16.49
C LYS A 215 -25.44 30.26 17.63
N TRP A 216 -25.89 29.01 17.86
CA TRP A 216 -26.70 28.66 19.05
C TRP A 216 -25.90 28.81 20.37
N ILE A 217 -24.61 28.44 20.40
CA ILE A 217 -23.78 28.66 21.59
C ILE A 217 -23.50 30.16 21.78
N GLN A 218 -23.20 30.89 20.71
CA GLN A 218 -22.97 32.34 20.73
C GLN A 218 -24.26 33.12 21.02
N ASP A 219 -25.41 32.63 20.55
CA ASP A 219 -26.74 33.20 20.72
C ASP A 219 -27.27 32.84 22.10
N LYS A 220 -27.03 31.65 22.67
CA LYS A 220 -27.27 31.40 24.10
C LYS A 220 -26.40 32.26 25.00
N VAL A 221 -25.15 32.54 24.60
CA VAL A 221 -24.27 33.49 25.30
C VAL A 221 -24.79 34.92 25.14
N ARG A 222 -25.30 35.30 23.97
CA ARG A 222 -25.83 36.64 23.64
C ARG A 222 -27.21 36.91 24.25
N ASP A 223 -28.16 35.99 24.10
CA ASP A 223 -29.55 36.03 24.59
C ASP A 223 -29.65 35.82 26.11
N SER A 224 -28.60 35.29 26.76
CA SER A 224 -28.53 35.30 28.22
C SER A 224 -28.40 36.70 28.82
N GLY A 225 -28.25 37.75 28.00
CA GLY A 225 -28.23 39.16 28.40
C GLY A 225 -27.08 39.52 29.35
N LYS A 226 -26.15 38.59 29.56
CA LYS A 226 -25.05 38.71 30.49
C LYS A 226 -23.79 38.77 29.68
N GLU A 227 -23.24 39.98 29.58
CA GLU A 227 -21.91 40.24 29.05
C GLU A 227 -20.92 39.15 29.51
N THR A 228 -19.93 38.90 28.68
CA THR A 228 -18.76 38.04 28.91
C THR A 228 -18.06 38.22 30.28
N SER A 229 -18.44 39.22 31.09
CA SER A 229 -18.07 39.41 32.49
C SER A 229 -18.71 38.38 33.43
N TYR A 230 -20.01 38.06 33.33
CA TYR A 230 -20.70 37.22 34.32
C TYR A 230 -20.25 35.74 34.28
N LEU A 231 -20.00 35.19 33.08
CA LEU A 231 -19.42 33.84 32.97
C LEU A 231 -17.95 33.81 33.39
N LYS A 232 -17.20 34.91 33.25
CA LYS A 232 -15.84 35.02 33.81
C LYS A 232 -15.87 35.11 35.34
N GLU A 233 -16.87 35.74 35.92
CA GLU A 233 -17.01 35.97 37.36
C GLU A 233 -17.55 34.73 38.10
N VAL A 234 -18.46 33.98 37.47
CA VAL A 234 -18.91 32.67 37.99
C VAL A 234 -17.85 31.58 37.77
N ALA A 235 -17.11 31.61 36.65
CA ALA A 235 -16.00 30.68 36.41
C ALA A 235 -14.73 31.01 37.25
N SER A 236 -14.52 32.27 37.64
CA SER A 236 -13.42 32.64 38.54
C SER A 236 -13.66 32.23 39.99
N GLN A 237 -14.93 32.06 40.39
CA GLN A 237 -15.30 31.58 41.72
C GLN A 237 -15.30 30.05 41.84
N ASP A 238 -15.47 29.32 40.73
CA ASP A 238 -15.43 27.86 40.70
C ASP A 238 -14.39 27.33 39.70
N LYS A 239 -13.20 26.99 40.22
CA LYS A 239 -12.04 26.49 39.43
C LYS A 239 -12.37 25.28 38.57
N VAL A 240 -13.42 24.52 38.90
CA VAL A 240 -13.85 23.33 38.15
C VAL A 240 -14.59 23.74 36.87
N LEU A 241 -15.42 24.78 36.91
CA LEU A 241 -16.17 25.29 35.75
C LEU A 241 -15.28 26.01 34.72
N ASP A 242 -14.32 26.83 35.16
CA ASP A 242 -13.34 27.46 34.27
C ASP A 242 -12.48 26.42 33.52
N ARG A 243 -12.09 25.35 34.22
CA ARG A 243 -11.36 24.22 33.61
C ARG A 243 -12.23 23.50 32.57
N HIS A 244 -13.49 23.19 32.86
CA HIS A 244 -14.37 22.53 31.90
C HIS A 244 -14.66 23.40 30.66
N TYR A 245 -14.88 24.70 30.84
CA TYR A 245 -15.06 25.63 29.71
C TYR A 245 -13.81 25.73 28.83
N LYS A 246 -12.62 25.85 29.42
CA LYS A 246 -11.34 25.88 28.68
C LYS A 246 -11.08 24.58 27.92
N ILE A 247 -11.41 23.44 28.51
CA ILE A 247 -11.32 22.12 27.86
C ILE A 247 -12.28 22.03 26.67
N LEU A 248 -13.55 22.43 26.85
CA LEU A 248 -14.56 22.42 25.77
C LEU A 248 -14.18 23.36 24.62
N LYS A 249 -13.77 24.60 24.92
CA LYS A 249 -13.34 25.58 23.91
C LYS A 249 -12.09 25.11 23.17
N GLY A 250 -11.11 24.54 23.88
CA GLY A 250 -9.91 23.97 23.28
C GLY A 250 -10.21 22.75 22.40
N SER A 251 -11.15 21.90 22.82
CA SER A 251 -11.64 20.77 22.04
C SER A 251 -12.32 21.24 20.75
N LEU A 252 -13.27 22.17 20.84
CA LEU A 252 -13.97 22.73 19.68
C LEU A 252 -13.02 23.37 18.66
N LYS A 253 -12.03 24.15 19.13
CA LYS A 253 -11.03 24.75 18.23
C LYS A 253 -10.24 23.69 17.45
N LYS A 254 -9.81 22.61 18.11
CA LYS A 254 -9.10 21.51 17.44
C LYS A 254 -9.98 20.82 16.40
N GLU A 255 -11.27 20.62 16.70
CA GLU A 255 -12.22 20.03 15.77
C GLU A 255 -12.46 20.93 14.55
N GLN A 256 -12.58 22.25 14.75
CA GLN A 256 -12.66 23.24 13.67
C GLN A 256 -11.40 23.29 12.80
N GLU A 257 -10.21 23.19 13.41
CA GLU A 257 -8.95 23.14 12.67
C GLU A 257 -8.88 21.89 11.77
N LYS A 258 -9.32 20.73 12.25
CA LYS A 258 -9.38 19.50 11.44
C LYS A 258 -10.39 19.61 10.30
N LEU A 259 -11.59 20.14 10.58
CA LEU A 259 -12.60 20.42 9.55
C LEU A 259 -12.08 21.37 8.48
N SER A 260 -11.44 22.46 8.87
CA SER A 260 -10.84 23.42 7.94
C SER A 260 -9.76 22.78 7.07
N LYS A 261 -8.89 21.94 7.66
CA LYS A 261 -7.89 21.17 6.90
C LYS A 261 -8.53 20.21 5.91
N ALA A 262 -9.57 19.48 6.32
CA ALA A 262 -10.29 18.54 5.45
C ALA A 262 -11.00 19.26 4.29
N ARG A 263 -11.57 20.45 4.52
CA ARG A 263 -12.12 21.29 3.44
C ARG A 263 -11.06 21.73 2.45
N ASN A 264 -9.96 22.28 2.97
CA ASN A 264 -8.86 22.78 2.14
C ASN A 264 -8.16 21.65 1.38
N PHE A 265 -8.22 20.40 1.86
CA PHE A 265 -7.69 19.22 1.16
C PHE A 265 -8.28 19.02 -0.24
N LEU A 266 -9.54 19.42 -0.46
CA LEU A 266 -10.23 19.29 -1.75
C LEU A 266 -10.24 20.59 -2.57
N VAL A 267 -9.72 21.70 -2.02
CA VAL A 267 -9.62 22.98 -2.73
C VAL A 267 -8.29 23.01 -3.48
N GLU A 268 -8.37 23.15 -4.80
CA GLU A 268 -7.19 23.25 -5.66
C GLU A 268 -6.37 24.52 -5.35
N SER A 269 -5.09 24.34 -5.00
CA SER A 269 -4.14 25.43 -4.77
C SER A 269 -3.22 25.67 -5.99
N ASP A 270 -2.46 26.76 -5.96
CA ASP A 270 -1.45 27.04 -7.00
C ASP A 270 -0.33 25.97 -7.01
N GLU A 271 0.02 25.43 -5.85
CA GLU A 271 0.95 24.31 -5.72
C GLU A 271 0.40 23.04 -6.36
N ASP A 272 -0.91 22.77 -6.21
CA ASP A 272 -1.56 21.61 -6.84
C ASP A 272 -1.55 21.76 -8.37
N ARG A 273 -1.83 22.95 -8.91
CA ARG A 273 -1.74 23.21 -10.36
C ARG A 273 -0.32 23.03 -10.89
N LYS A 274 0.68 23.51 -10.13
CA LYS A 274 2.08 23.31 -10.50
C LYS A 274 2.44 21.82 -10.53
N LEU A 275 2.06 21.07 -9.50
CA LEU A 275 2.28 19.63 -9.43
C LEU A 275 1.59 18.90 -10.59
N LEU A 276 0.34 19.26 -10.93
CA LEU A 276 -0.37 18.72 -12.09
C LEU A 276 0.39 18.98 -13.40
N GLY A 277 0.99 20.17 -13.56
CA GLY A 277 1.85 20.47 -14.70
C GLY A 277 3.10 19.58 -14.77
N GLU A 278 3.77 19.37 -13.62
CA GLU A 278 4.92 18.47 -13.52
C GLU A 278 4.54 17.00 -13.81
N ILE A 279 3.38 16.55 -13.34
CA ILE A 279 2.84 15.21 -13.63
C ILE A 279 2.52 15.06 -15.12
N GLU A 280 1.90 16.06 -15.74
CA GLU A 280 1.58 16.02 -17.17
C GLU A 280 2.86 15.93 -18.02
N GLU A 281 3.87 16.74 -17.69
CA GLU A 281 5.12 16.78 -18.47
C GLU A 281 6.01 15.56 -18.20
N LEU A 282 6.42 15.34 -16.96
CA LEU A 282 7.39 14.29 -16.61
C LEU A 282 6.71 12.93 -16.49
N GLY A 283 5.55 12.89 -15.85
CA GLY A 283 4.75 11.67 -15.74
C GLY A 283 4.26 11.20 -17.11
N GLY A 284 3.82 12.09 -17.99
CA GLY A 284 3.46 11.75 -19.37
C GLY A 284 4.63 11.11 -20.15
N LYS A 285 5.84 11.69 -20.08
CA LYS A 285 7.05 11.12 -20.70
C LYS A 285 7.39 9.73 -20.12
N ALA A 286 7.33 9.59 -18.81
CA ALA A 286 7.62 8.31 -18.14
C ALA A 286 6.57 7.23 -18.47
N ALA A 287 5.29 7.60 -18.51
CA ALA A 287 4.19 6.73 -18.90
C ALA A 287 4.32 6.27 -20.36
N ALA A 288 4.77 7.14 -21.27
CA ALA A 288 4.98 6.79 -22.68
C ALA A 288 6.10 5.77 -22.91
N LEU A 289 7.05 5.66 -21.98
CA LEU A 289 8.14 4.66 -22.01
C LEU A 289 7.75 3.33 -21.36
N SER A 290 6.55 3.24 -20.76
CA SER A 290 6.10 2.05 -20.04
C SER A 290 5.79 0.90 -21.00
N PRO A 291 6.34 -0.32 -20.76
CA PRO A 291 6.08 -1.47 -21.62
C PRO A 291 4.58 -1.72 -21.78
N THR A 292 4.12 -1.79 -23.03
CA THR A 292 2.72 -2.03 -23.39
C THR A 292 2.64 -3.18 -24.38
N GLY A 293 1.68 -4.08 -24.20
CA GLY A 293 1.50 -5.24 -25.07
C GLY A 293 0.17 -5.92 -24.84
N GLN A 294 -0.11 -6.96 -25.63
CA GLN A 294 -1.27 -7.81 -25.44
C GLN A 294 -0.92 -8.99 -24.54
N CYS A 295 -1.88 -9.43 -23.74
CA CYS A 295 -1.81 -10.70 -23.04
C CYS A 295 -3.04 -11.54 -23.32
N HIS A 296 -2.81 -12.72 -23.88
CA HIS A 296 -3.89 -13.63 -24.25
C HIS A 296 -4.26 -14.52 -23.07
N ASN A 297 -3.29 -15.12 -22.36
CA ASN A 297 -3.56 -15.94 -21.19
C ASN A 297 -3.36 -15.12 -19.90
N LEU A 298 -4.43 -14.47 -19.45
CA LEU A 298 -4.44 -13.61 -18.29
C LEU A 298 -5.21 -14.25 -17.13
N ILE A 299 -4.62 -14.22 -15.95
CA ILE A 299 -5.24 -14.71 -14.71
C ILE A 299 -5.25 -13.59 -13.68
N PHE A 300 -6.43 -13.28 -13.16
CA PHE A 300 -6.59 -12.44 -11.98
C PHE A 300 -6.87 -13.34 -10.78
N THR A 301 -6.20 -13.07 -9.68
CA THR A 301 -6.48 -13.75 -8.43
C THR A 301 -6.45 -12.81 -7.24
N ALA A 302 -7.30 -13.10 -6.27
CA ALA A 302 -7.37 -12.36 -5.03
C ALA A 302 -7.85 -13.24 -3.87
N ASP A 303 -7.49 -12.82 -2.66
CA ASP A 303 -8.09 -13.35 -1.44
C ASP A 303 -9.49 -12.74 -1.22
N TYR A 304 -10.40 -13.50 -0.63
CA TYR A 304 -11.69 -13.03 -0.11
C TYR A 304 -11.50 -12.12 1.13
N PRO A 305 -12.51 -11.33 1.56
CA PRO A 305 -12.47 -10.67 2.85
C PRO A 305 -12.61 -11.69 3.99
N GLY A 306 -11.98 -11.42 5.13
CA GLY A 306 -12.07 -12.31 6.28
C GLY A 306 -11.00 -12.13 7.34
N TRP A 307 -11.13 -12.91 8.42
CA TRP A 307 -10.20 -12.98 9.53
C TRP A 307 -10.32 -14.32 10.25
N GLY A 308 -9.33 -14.67 11.08
CA GLY A 308 -9.37 -15.87 11.90
C GLY A 308 -8.70 -17.10 11.26
N ARG A 309 -8.92 -18.27 11.86
CA ARG A 309 -8.18 -19.49 11.50
C ARG A 309 -8.50 -19.99 10.09
N GLU A 310 -9.78 -20.15 9.76
CA GLU A 310 -10.21 -20.61 8.43
C GLU A 310 -9.66 -19.69 7.33
N TYR A 311 -9.76 -18.37 7.54
CA TYR A 311 -9.21 -17.36 6.64
C TYR A 311 -7.71 -17.55 6.36
N ARG A 312 -6.90 -17.84 7.40
CA ARG A 312 -5.45 -18.10 7.24
C ARG A 312 -5.17 -19.36 6.43
N GLU A 313 -6.03 -20.37 6.56
CA GLU A 313 -5.84 -21.70 6.00
C GLU A 313 -6.29 -21.76 4.53
N THR A 314 -7.30 -20.97 4.14
CA THR A 314 -7.89 -20.99 2.80
C THR A 314 -7.38 -19.89 1.87
N LYS A 315 -6.30 -19.18 2.23
CA LYS A 315 -5.75 -18.07 1.43
C LYS A 315 -5.33 -18.49 0.03
N GLY A 316 -6.05 -17.95 -0.95
CA GLY A 316 -5.92 -18.27 -2.34
C GLY A 316 -4.64 -17.76 -2.98
N MET A 317 -4.28 -16.50 -2.72
CA MET A 317 -3.18 -15.84 -3.42
C MET A 317 -1.85 -16.58 -3.22
N ARG A 318 -1.53 -16.96 -1.98
CA ARG A 318 -0.34 -17.76 -1.66
C ARG A 318 -0.31 -19.08 -2.43
N GLY A 319 -1.46 -19.77 -2.50
CA GLY A 319 -1.58 -21.05 -3.20
C GLY A 319 -1.27 -20.91 -4.70
N VAL A 320 -1.82 -19.88 -5.33
CA VAL A 320 -1.61 -19.59 -6.76
C VAL A 320 -0.16 -19.18 -7.05
N VAL A 321 0.43 -18.28 -6.26
CA VAL A 321 1.86 -17.91 -6.41
C VAL A 321 2.75 -19.15 -6.26
N ASN A 322 2.51 -19.97 -5.23
CA ASN A 322 3.29 -21.18 -5.00
C ASN A 322 3.09 -22.24 -6.09
N GLN A 323 1.90 -22.33 -6.68
CA GLN A 323 1.64 -23.20 -7.83
C GLN A 323 2.56 -22.83 -9.00
N TYR A 324 2.62 -21.55 -9.37
CA TYR A 324 3.43 -21.11 -10.51
C TYR A 324 4.93 -21.10 -10.22
N MET A 325 5.36 -20.79 -8.99
CA MET A 325 6.78 -20.96 -8.62
C MET A 325 7.25 -22.41 -8.72
N ARG A 326 6.39 -23.41 -8.47
CA ARG A 326 6.74 -24.83 -8.68
C ARG A 326 6.86 -25.20 -10.15
N ALA A 327 6.07 -24.56 -11.00
CA ALA A 327 5.98 -24.85 -12.44
C ALA A 327 7.14 -24.27 -13.26
N VAL A 328 7.91 -23.31 -12.71
CA VAL A 328 9.11 -22.74 -13.34
C VAL A 328 10.02 -23.84 -13.88
N LYS A 329 10.48 -23.71 -15.12
CA LYS A 329 11.34 -24.71 -15.78
C LYS A 329 12.82 -24.38 -15.63
N GLU A 330 13.20 -23.14 -15.83
CA GLU A 330 14.58 -22.69 -15.95
C GLU A 330 14.93 -21.54 -15.00
N GLU A 331 14.11 -20.50 -14.92
CA GLU A 331 14.46 -19.25 -14.25
C GLU A 331 13.28 -18.64 -13.48
N LEU A 332 13.53 -18.27 -12.22
CA LEU A 332 12.61 -17.52 -11.37
C LEU A 332 13.28 -16.23 -10.92
N THR A 333 12.70 -15.10 -11.32
CA THR A 333 13.13 -13.77 -10.86
C THR A 333 12.07 -13.20 -9.92
N ILE A 334 12.49 -12.71 -8.76
CA ILE A 334 11.59 -12.16 -7.74
C ILE A 334 12.09 -10.78 -7.35
N ASP A 335 11.24 -9.76 -7.48
CA ASP A 335 11.44 -8.46 -6.87
C ASP A 335 10.38 -8.25 -5.79
N SER A 336 10.83 -8.15 -4.55
CA SER A 336 9.97 -8.02 -3.38
C SER A 336 10.65 -7.16 -2.30
N PRO A 337 9.94 -6.21 -1.66
CA PRO A 337 10.52 -5.41 -0.58
C PRO A 337 11.08 -6.27 0.55
N TYR A 338 10.51 -7.47 0.73
CA TYR A 338 10.74 -8.38 1.83
C TYR A 338 10.92 -9.81 1.31
N PHE A 339 12.01 -10.47 1.69
CA PHE A 339 12.25 -11.88 1.38
C PHE A 339 12.34 -12.71 2.66
N ILE A 340 11.19 -13.24 3.08
CA ILE A 340 11.04 -14.12 4.25
C ILE A 340 10.07 -15.26 3.87
N PRO A 341 10.55 -16.28 3.15
CA PRO A 341 9.70 -17.39 2.73
C PRO A 341 9.22 -18.26 3.90
N ASP A 342 7.97 -18.70 3.82
CA ASP A 342 7.39 -19.68 4.74
C ASP A 342 7.90 -21.11 4.49
N LYS A 343 7.39 -22.10 5.23
CA LYS A 343 7.81 -23.51 5.06
C LYS A 343 7.62 -24.01 3.62
N ASP A 344 6.52 -23.64 2.98
CA ASP A 344 6.19 -24.12 1.64
C ASP A 344 7.09 -23.47 0.58
N SER A 345 7.18 -22.15 0.58
CA SER A 345 8.04 -21.38 -0.35
C SER A 345 9.51 -21.78 -0.22
N ARG A 346 9.98 -22.06 1.01
CA ARG A 346 11.33 -22.61 1.25
C ARG A 346 11.54 -23.97 0.58
N THR A 347 10.52 -24.82 0.57
CA THR A 347 10.60 -26.13 -0.10
C THR A 347 10.70 -25.93 -1.62
N ILE A 348 9.85 -25.07 -2.17
CA ILE A 348 9.86 -24.72 -3.60
C ILE A 348 11.23 -24.20 -4.04
N PHE A 349 11.82 -23.24 -3.31
CA PHE A 349 13.15 -22.72 -3.65
C PHE A 349 14.24 -23.78 -3.52
N LYS A 350 14.19 -24.62 -2.49
CA LYS A 350 15.18 -25.68 -2.30
C LYS A 350 15.13 -26.67 -3.46
N ASP A 351 13.94 -27.05 -3.91
CA ASP A 351 13.76 -28.02 -4.98
C ASP A 351 14.14 -27.42 -6.34
N ALA A 352 13.76 -26.16 -6.60
CA ALA A 352 14.20 -25.43 -7.80
C ALA A 352 15.72 -25.34 -7.90
N LEU A 353 16.39 -24.93 -6.81
CA LEU A 353 17.86 -24.83 -6.76
C LEU A 353 18.55 -26.18 -6.92
N LYS A 354 18.01 -27.25 -6.32
CA LYS A 354 18.51 -28.63 -6.50
C LYS A 354 18.36 -29.12 -7.94
N ALA A 355 17.30 -28.70 -8.63
CA ALA A 355 17.08 -29.01 -10.04
C ALA A 355 17.93 -28.15 -11.00
N GLY A 356 18.82 -27.30 -10.48
CA GLY A 356 19.70 -26.45 -11.29
C GLY A 356 19.02 -25.20 -11.87
N LYS A 357 17.80 -24.89 -11.45
CA LYS A 357 17.07 -23.70 -11.90
C LYS A 357 17.72 -22.43 -11.34
N LYS A 358 17.72 -21.35 -12.13
CA LYS A 358 18.23 -20.04 -11.72
C LYS A 358 17.16 -19.36 -10.86
N VAL A 359 17.48 -19.05 -9.61
CA VAL A 359 16.58 -18.29 -8.74
C VAL A 359 17.26 -17.00 -8.29
N SER A 360 16.70 -15.87 -8.69
CA SER A 360 17.20 -14.52 -8.41
C SER A 360 16.19 -13.75 -7.57
N VAL A 361 16.68 -13.03 -6.55
CA VAL A 361 15.84 -12.25 -5.64
C VAL A 361 16.44 -10.87 -5.45
N LEU A 362 15.69 -9.81 -5.76
CA LEU A 362 15.97 -8.43 -5.39
C LEU A 362 15.13 -8.05 -4.17
N THR A 363 15.79 -7.48 -3.16
CA THR A 363 15.12 -6.96 -1.96
C THR A 363 15.88 -5.76 -1.38
N ASN A 364 15.41 -5.20 -0.27
CA ASN A 364 16.06 -4.04 0.34
C ASN A 364 17.24 -4.39 1.24
N SER A 365 18.26 -3.53 1.23
CA SER A 365 19.27 -3.47 2.29
C SER A 365 18.65 -2.89 3.58
N LEU A 366 19.41 -2.89 4.68
CA LEU A 366 18.96 -2.21 5.90
C LEU A 366 18.83 -0.69 5.68
N TYR A 367 19.54 -0.13 4.70
CA TYR A 367 19.47 1.29 4.41
C TYR A 367 18.21 1.60 3.65
N SER A 368 17.87 0.85 2.61
CA SER A 368 16.70 1.09 1.74
C SER A 368 15.37 0.56 2.27
N THR A 369 15.36 -0.24 3.34
CA THR A 369 14.11 -0.75 3.92
C THR A 369 13.45 0.24 4.89
N ASP A 370 12.12 0.16 4.95
CA ASP A 370 11.25 0.72 5.99
C ASP A 370 11.01 -0.27 7.16
N ALA A 371 11.19 -1.57 6.93
CA ALA A 371 10.92 -2.65 7.89
C ALA A 371 12.21 -3.28 8.46
N ILE A 372 12.79 -2.65 9.49
CA ILE A 372 14.04 -3.11 10.13
C ILE A 372 13.96 -4.57 10.62
N TYR A 373 12.81 -4.98 11.18
CA TYR A 373 12.62 -6.33 11.71
C TYR A 373 12.63 -7.39 10.60
N VAL A 374 12.04 -7.10 9.44
CA VAL A 374 12.09 -7.97 8.26
C VAL A 374 13.54 -8.14 7.81
N ASN A 375 14.25 -7.03 7.67
CA ASN A 375 15.65 -7.07 7.23
C ASN A 375 16.57 -7.80 8.24
N ALA A 376 16.23 -7.77 9.54
CA ALA A 376 16.93 -8.56 10.56
C ALA A 376 16.79 -10.07 10.34
N VAL A 377 15.59 -10.53 9.96
CA VAL A 377 15.33 -11.94 9.61
C VAL A 377 16.03 -12.30 8.31
N PHE A 378 15.86 -11.50 7.25
CA PHE A 378 16.51 -11.70 5.95
C PHE A 378 18.02 -11.91 6.10
N ASN A 379 18.71 -10.99 6.78
CA ASN A 379 20.15 -11.05 7.01
C ASN A 379 20.60 -12.30 7.79
N SER A 380 19.70 -12.92 8.55
CA SER A 380 19.97 -14.13 9.32
C SER A 380 19.81 -15.40 8.47
N ILE A 381 18.84 -15.41 7.55
CA ILE A 381 18.54 -16.59 6.73
C ILE A 381 19.32 -16.64 5.42
N ILE A 382 19.65 -15.47 4.84
CA ILE A 382 20.18 -15.39 3.47
C ILE A 382 21.52 -16.14 3.26
N PRO A 383 22.46 -16.21 4.22
CA PRO A 383 23.68 -16.99 4.04
C PRO A 383 23.47 -18.47 3.75
N SER A 384 22.37 -19.05 4.23
CA SER A 384 22.02 -20.45 3.99
C SER A 384 21.51 -20.68 2.57
N TRP A 385 20.90 -19.66 1.98
CA TRP A 385 20.35 -19.69 0.62
C TRP A 385 21.42 -19.43 -0.43
N ILE A 386 22.35 -18.50 -0.17
CA ILE A 386 23.52 -18.25 -1.02
C ILE A 386 24.30 -19.57 -1.23
N LYS A 387 24.55 -20.32 -0.14
CA LYS A 387 25.21 -21.64 -0.22
C LYS A 387 24.45 -22.68 -1.05
N LYS A 388 23.14 -22.51 -1.26
CA LYS A 388 22.31 -23.41 -2.08
C LYS A 388 22.20 -22.94 -3.54
N GLY A 389 22.83 -21.83 -3.91
CA GLY A 389 22.81 -21.29 -5.27
C GLY A 389 21.77 -20.20 -5.52
N LEU A 390 21.05 -19.72 -4.49
CA LEU A 390 20.20 -18.53 -4.64
C LEU A 390 21.07 -17.32 -5.02
N LYS A 391 20.57 -16.47 -5.91
CA LYS A 391 21.20 -15.21 -6.30
C LYS A 391 20.48 -13.99 -5.69
N PRO A 392 20.79 -13.60 -4.45
CA PRO A 392 20.20 -12.42 -3.83
C PRO A 392 20.94 -11.13 -4.15
N TYR A 393 20.16 -10.07 -4.35
CA TYR A 393 20.58 -8.70 -4.57
C TYR A 393 19.92 -7.80 -3.52
N ILE A 394 20.67 -6.87 -2.95
CA ILE A 394 20.14 -5.85 -2.04
C ILE A 394 20.22 -4.47 -2.66
N PHE A 395 19.12 -3.74 -2.63
CA PHE A 395 19.04 -2.37 -3.13
C PHE A 395 19.80 -1.41 -2.21
N GLU A 396 20.71 -0.59 -2.76
CA GLU A 396 21.58 0.28 -1.97
C GLU A 396 20.90 1.56 -1.49
N GLY A 397 19.71 1.86 -2.00
CA GLY A 397 18.90 3.02 -1.63
C GLY A 397 19.29 4.33 -2.28
N LYS A 398 20.00 4.23 -3.42
CA LYS A 398 20.25 5.33 -4.35
C LYS A 398 19.10 5.40 -5.36
N ILE A 399 18.92 6.56 -5.96
CA ILE A 399 18.05 6.73 -7.13
C ILE A 399 18.54 5.85 -8.30
N PRO A 400 17.65 5.24 -9.11
CA PRO A 400 18.06 4.51 -10.32
C PRO A 400 18.75 5.42 -11.36
N GLU A 401 19.52 4.81 -12.26
CA GLU A 401 20.15 5.55 -13.37
C GLU A 401 19.07 6.14 -14.31
N ASN A 402 19.28 7.36 -14.79
CA ASN A 402 18.38 8.04 -15.74
C ASN A 402 16.91 8.09 -15.31
N TYR A 403 16.66 8.25 -14.01
CA TYR A 403 15.32 8.25 -13.42
C TYR A 403 14.83 9.71 -13.21
N PRO A 404 13.90 10.23 -14.04
CA PRO A 404 13.49 11.62 -13.96
C PRO A 404 12.71 11.91 -12.67
N VAL A 405 12.96 13.08 -12.06
CA VAL A 405 12.30 13.49 -10.81
C VAL A 405 11.86 14.95 -10.90
N VAL A 406 10.86 15.31 -10.09
CA VAL A 406 10.27 16.66 -10.10
C VAL A 406 11.22 17.75 -9.59
N ASN A 407 12.18 17.41 -8.71
CA ASN A 407 13.13 18.38 -8.16
C ASN A 407 14.38 17.73 -7.54
N ALA A 408 15.39 18.56 -7.25
CA ALA A 408 16.66 18.15 -6.66
C ALA A 408 16.55 17.59 -5.22
N GLY A 409 15.43 17.85 -4.52
CA GLY A 409 15.14 17.25 -3.22
C GLY A 409 14.86 15.77 -3.34
N VAL A 410 13.98 15.40 -4.30
CA VAL A 410 13.68 13.99 -4.62
C VAL A 410 14.92 13.27 -5.16
N GLU A 411 15.74 13.94 -5.99
CA GLU A 411 16.98 13.36 -6.53
C GLU A 411 17.96 12.90 -5.42
N LYS A 412 17.98 13.62 -4.29
CA LYS A 412 18.83 13.35 -3.13
C LYS A 412 18.15 12.45 -2.09
N ALA A 413 16.88 12.10 -2.30
CA ALA A 413 16.13 11.26 -1.38
C ALA A 413 16.69 9.83 -1.37
N ARG A 414 16.36 9.09 -0.31
CA ARG A 414 16.65 7.66 -0.22
C ARG A 414 15.60 6.88 -1.01
N PHE A 415 16.00 5.81 -1.69
CA PHE A 415 15.05 4.93 -2.39
C PHE A 415 15.01 3.52 -1.78
N GLY A 416 13.94 2.78 -2.05
CA GLY A 416 13.85 1.36 -1.73
C GLY A 416 12.91 0.64 -2.69
N THR A 417 13.15 -0.65 -2.97
CA THR A 417 12.20 -1.43 -3.75
C THR A 417 10.96 -1.72 -2.92
N HIS A 418 9.79 -1.56 -3.52
CA HIS A 418 8.49 -1.97 -3.00
C HIS A 418 7.71 -2.79 -4.04
N VAL A 419 8.36 -3.18 -5.13
CA VAL A 419 7.80 -4.04 -6.19
C VAL A 419 7.28 -5.36 -5.60
N LYS A 420 6.18 -5.89 -6.12
CA LYS A 420 5.75 -7.28 -5.86
C LYS A 420 5.54 -8.00 -7.18
N ALA A 421 6.64 -8.34 -7.83
CA ALA A 421 6.64 -8.91 -9.16
C ALA A 421 7.53 -10.15 -9.26
N PHE A 422 7.06 -11.11 -10.05
CA PHE A 422 7.72 -12.38 -10.27
C PHE A 422 7.77 -12.61 -11.78
N VAL A 423 8.90 -13.05 -12.31
CA VAL A 423 9.01 -13.52 -13.69
C VAL A 423 9.31 -15.01 -13.66
N PHE A 424 8.50 -15.77 -14.39
CA PHE A 424 8.60 -17.20 -14.55
C PHE A 424 9.14 -17.49 -15.96
N ASP A 425 10.32 -18.09 -16.03
CA ASP A 425 11.00 -18.44 -17.27
C ASP A 425 11.20 -17.22 -18.20
N GLN A 426 10.83 -17.33 -19.47
CA GLN A 426 11.09 -16.31 -20.49
C GLN A 426 9.82 -15.60 -20.99
N ASP A 427 8.64 -16.07 -20.59
CA ASP A 427 7.37 -15.71 -21.24
C ASP A 427 6.23 -15.39 -20.27
N SER A 428 6.46 -15.46 -18.96
CA SER A 428 5.37 -15.38 -17.99
C SER A 428 5.76 -14.53 -16.78
N PHE A 429 4.82 -13.79 -16.22
CA PHE A 429 5.08 -12.94 -15.06
C PHE A 429 3.83 -12.72 -14.20
N MET A 430 4.03 -12.19 -12.99
CA MET A 430 2.98 -11.62 -12.16
C MET A 430 3.35 -10.22 -11.67
N VAL A 431 2.33 -9.38 -11.48
CA VAL A 431 2.39 -8.10 -10.75
C VAL A 431 1.19 -8.02 -9.81
N GLY A 432 1.37 -7.55 -8.58
CA GLY A 432 0.26 -7.43 -7.64
C GLY A 432 0.67 -6.82 -6.31
N THR A 433 0.01 -7.24 -5.23
CA THR A 433 0.20 -6.71 -3.88
C THR A 433 1.00 -7.65 -2.96
N TYR A 434 1.14 -8.92 -3.37
CA TYR A 434 1.66 -10.02 -2.54
C TYR A 434 3.17 -9.91 -2.24
N ASN A 435 3.54 -9.62 -0.99
CA ASN A 435 4.95 -9.69 -0.58
C ASN A 435 5.34 -11.14 -0.21
N LEU A 436 6.62 -11.49 -0.38
CA LEU A 436 7.11 -12.78 0.08
C LEU A 436 7.49 -12.73 1.57
N ASP A 437 6.49 -12.47 2.41
CA ASP A 437 6.65 -12.29 3.85
C ASP A 437 5.50 -12.94 4.63
N PRO A 438 5.68 -13.17 5.94
CA PRO A 438 4.66 -13.82 6.75
C PRO A 438 3.32 -13.08 6.82
N ARG A 439 3.28 -11.76 6.62
CA ARG A 439 2.03 -11.01 6.65
C ARG A 439 1.17 -11.27 5.44
N SER A 440 1.74 -11.19 4.24
CA SER A 440 1.02 -11.53 3.00
C SER A 440 0.58 -13.00 3.05
N ILE A 441 1.45 -13.87 3.55
CA ILE A 441 1.20 -15.31 3.69
C ILE A 441 0.03 -15.63 4.63
N LYS A 442 -0.15 -14.91 5.76
CA LYS A 442 -1.15 -15.28 6.79
C LYS A 442 -2.25 -14.24 7.02
N TYR A 443 -1.96 -12.95 6.97
CA TYR A 443 -2.84 -11.93 7.54
C TYR A 443 -3.49 -11.00 6.52
N ASN A 444 -2.75 -10.57 5.50
CA ASN A 444 -3.23 -9.55 4.55
C ASN A 444 -4.08 -10.13 3.41
N ALA A 445 -5.25 -9.58 3.08
CA ALA A 445 -5.87 -9.90 1.80
C ALA A 445 -4.99 -9.33 0.66
N GLU A 446 -4.66 -10.14 -0.33
CA GLU A 446 -3.81 -9.77 -1.46
C GLU A 446 -4.54 -9.95 -2.80
N MET A 447 -4.01 -9.35 -3.85
CA MET A 447 -4.43 -9.55 -5.24
C MET A 447 -3.24 -9.57 -6.19
N GLY A 448 -3.41 -10.13 -7.38
CA GLY A 448 -2.40 -10.08 -8.43
C GLY A 448 -2.89 -10.56 -9.78
N ILE A 449 -2.12 -10.15 -10.79
CA ILE A 449 -2.36 -10.40 -12.20
C ILE A 449 -1.19 -11.21 -12.73
N PHE A 450 -1.50 -12.29 -13.42
CA PHE A 450 -0.55 -13.18 -14.03
C PHE A 450 -0.79 -13.19 -15.52
N CYS A 451 0.28 -13.00 -16.29
CA CYS A 451 0.25 -13.08 -17.74
C CYS A 451 1.20 -14.21 -18.18
N PHE A 452 0.73 -15.10 -19.05
CA PHE A 452 1.47 -16.29 -19.48
C PHE A 452 1.64 -16.33 -20.99
N GLY A 453 2.79 -16.82 -21.45
CA GLY A 453 3.07 -17.06 -22.86
C GLY A 453 3.32 -15.80 -23.69
N GLU A 454 3.68 -14.68 -23.04
CA GLU A 454 3.94 -13.39 -23.68
C GLU A 454 5.44 -12.99 -23.53
N PRO A 455 6.32 -13.51 -24.41
CA PRO A 455 7.77 -13.31 -24.29
C PRO A 455 8.21 -11.85 -24.39
N GLU A 456 7.51 -11.00 -25.15
CA GLU A 456 7.88 -9.58 -25.28
C GLU A 456 7.67 -8.81 -23.98
N LEU A 457 6.50 -8.99 -23.33
CA LEU A 457 6.21 -8.38 -22.04
C LEU A 457 7.10 -8.96 -20.91
N ALA A 458 7.31 -10.28 -20.91
CA ALA A 458 8.22 -10.91 -19.96
C ALA A 458 9.66 -10.44 -20.14
N GLN A 459 10.11 -10.24 -21.38
CA GLN A 459 11.43 -9.68 -21.67
C GLN A 459 11.55 -8.23 -21.17
N ALA A 460 10.51 -7.41 -21.32
CA ALA A 460 10.50 -6.06 -20.76
C ALA A 460 10.63 -6.08 -19.22
N MET A 461 9.91 -6.97 -18.55
CA MET A 461 10.02 -7.18 -17.10
C MET A 461 11.43 -7.59 -16.67
N ARG A 462 12.09 -8.47 -17.43
CA ARG A 462 13.47 -8.92 -17.16
C ARG A 462 14.50 -7.83 -17.44
N ALA A 463 14.31 -7.05 -18.49
CA ALA A 463 15.18 -5.93 -18.83
C ALA A 463 15.15 -4.85 -17.74
N GLU A 464 13.96 -4.53 -17.24
CA GLU A 464 13.79 -3.59 -16.11
C GLU A 464 14.43 -4.13 -14.83
N TYR A 465 14.20 -5.41 -14.50
CA TYR A 465 14.87 -6.05 -13.37
C TYR A 465 16.40 -5.98 -13.51
N ALA A 466 16.95 -6.33 -14.67
CA ALA A 466 18.39 -6.26 -14.94
C ALA A 466 18.94 -4.83 -14.86
N HIS A 467 18.17 -3.83 -15.31
CA HIS A 467 18.53 -2.43 -15.17
C HIS A 467 18.63 -2.02 -13.69
N LYS A 468 17.64 -2.39 -12.85
CA LYS A 468 17.70 -2.14 -11.41
C LYS A 468 18.90 -2.76 -10.74
N LEU A 469 19.36 -3.93 -11.19
CA LEU A 469 20.50 -4.61 -10.58
C LEU A 469 21.79 -3.77 -10.61
N LYS A 470 21.92 -2.79 -11.52
CA LYS A 470 23.08 -1.87 -11.54
C LYS A 470 23.22 -1.05 -10.26
N GLY A 471 22.10 -0.73 -9.59
CA GLY A 471 22.06 -0.01 -8.31
C GLY A 471 22.03 -0.92 -7.07
N THR A 472 22.46 -2.18 -7.22
CA THR A 472 22.34 -3.20 -6.16
C THR A 472 23.67 -3.85 -5.84
N VAL A 473 23.75 -4.47 -4.65
CA VAL A 473 24.86 -5.34 -4.28
C VAL A 473 24.42 -6.80 -4.43
N TYR A 474 25.14 -7.54 -5.27
CA TYR A 474 25.03 -9.01 -5.32
C TYR A 474 25.67 -9.64 -4.08
N LEU A 475 24.90 -10.41 -3.31
CA LEU A 475 25.42 -11.09 -2.11
C LEU A 475 25.91 -12.50 -2.47
N ASP A 476 27.15 -12.59 -2.95
CA ASP A 476 27.81 -13.86 -3.28
C ASP A 476 28.24 -14.70 -2.07
N SER A 477 28.29 -14.10 -0.87
CA SER A 477 28.91 -14.71 0.30
C SER A 477 28.49 -14.03 1.61
N ARG A 478 28.77 -14.71 2.73
CA ARG A 478 28.67 -14.10 4.07
C ARG A 478 29.57 -12.87 4.23
N LYS A 479 30.70 -12.83 3.53
CA LYS A 479 31.67 -11.73 3.60
C LYS A 479 31.06 -10.46 2.98
N THR A 480 30.47 -10.59 1.80
CA THR A 480 29.80 -9.49 1.09
C THR A 480 28.60 -8.98 1.87
N LEU A 481 27.78 -9.89 2.43
CA LEU A 481 26.71 -9.49 3.35
C LEU A 481 27.25 -8.69 4.54
N ARG A 482 28.29 -9.18 5.24
CA ARG A 482 28.84 -8.48 6.41
C ARG A 482 29.41 -7.10 6.05
N LYS A 483 30.00 -6.97 4.86
CA LYS A 483 30.54 -5.71 4.34
C LYS A 483 29.44 -4.67 4.15
N HIS A 484 28.34 -5.05 3.48
CA HIS A 484 27.31 -4.10 3.03
C HIS A 484 26.09 -3.97 3.97
N LYS A 485 25.96 -4.86 4.96
CA LYS A 485 24.80 -4.90 5.88
C LYS A 485 24.48 -3.57 6.57
N PHE A 486 25.51 -2.76 6.86
CA PHE A 486 25.40 -1.54 7.64
C PHE A 486 25.86 -0.29 6.90
N ASP A 487 25.95 -0.36 5.58
CA ASP A 487 26.27 0.80 4.74
C ASP A 487 25.23 1.91 4.96
N HIS A 488 25.71 3.13 5.17
CA HIS A 488 24.87 4.32 5.42
C HIS A 488 23.93 4.21 6.65
N ILE A 489 24.15 3.26 7.57
CA ILE A 489 23.33 3.08 8.77
C ILE A 489 23.92 3.83 9.97
N THR A 490 23.10 4.67 10.61
CA THR A 490 23.45 5.36 11.86
C THR A 490 23.61 4.40 13.04
N PHE A 491 24.41 4.77 14.04
CA PHE A 491 24.59 3.95 15.25
C PHE A 491 23.26 3.60 15.93
N ALA A 492 22.35 4.58 16.07
CA ALA A 492 21.03 4.37 16.65
C ALA A 492 20.22 3.30 15.89
N LYS A 493 20.23 3.34 14.54
CA LYS A 493 19.52 2.32 13.73
C LYS A 493 20.15 0.93 13.87
N LYS A 494 21.48 0.83 14.09
CA LYS A 494 22.15 -0.45 14.41
C LYS A 494 21.70 -1.01 15.76
N VAL A 495 21.57 -0.15 16.78
CA VAL A 495 21.05 -0.57 18.09
C VAL A 495 19.63 -1.10 17.94
N VAL A 496 18.73 -0.37 17.28
CA VAL A 496 17.35 -0.83 17.01
C VAL A 496 17.36 -2.17 16.27
N TYR A 497 18.20 -2.32 15.24
CA TYR A 497 18.35 -3.58 14.50
C TYR A 497 18.66 -4.77 15.43
N TYR A 498 19.63 -4.63 16.34
CA TYR A 498 19.98 -5.72 17.26
C TYR A 498 18.94 -5.95 18.35
N LEU A 499 18.22 -4.91 18.77
CA LEU A 499 17.12 -5.03 19.73
C LEU A 499 15.93 -5.81 19.16
N VAL A 500 15.54 -5.54 17.91
CA VAL A 500 14.36 -6.20 17.30
C VAL A 500 14.68 -7.61 16.78
N LYS A 501 15.95 -7.91 16.48
CA LYS A 501 16.35 -9.16 15.83
C LYS A 501 15.90 -10.44 16.58
N PRO A 502 16.10 -10.59 17.90
CA PRO A 502 15.68 -11.80 18.60
C PRO A 502 14.18 -12.05 18.50
N PHE A 503 13.36 -11.01 18.68
CA PHE A 503 11.91 -11.08 18.57
C PHE A 503 11.45 -11.41 17.15
N ALA A 504 12.06 -10.78 16.15
CA ALA A 504 11.74 -11.04 14.75
C ALA A 504 12.09 -12.49 14.34
N MET A 505 13.19 -13.04 14.86
CA MET A 505 13.59 -14.44 14.62
C MET A 505 12.67 -15.45 15.32
N LEU A 506 12.20 -15.14 16.54
CA LEU A 506 11.20 -15.95 17.24
C LEU A 506 9.88 -15.97 16.49
N PHE A 507 9.42 -14.80 16.04
CA PHE A 507 8.21 -14.68 15.21
C PHE A 507 8.33 -15.52 13.95
N GLN A 508 9.45 -15.41 13.22
CA GLN A 508 9.68 -16.22 12.01
C GLN A 508 9.72 -17.73 12.28
N SER A 509 10.29 -18.15 13.40
CA SER A 509 10.38 -19.58 13.75
C SER A 509 9.01 -20.16 14.13
N ALA A 510 8.10 -19.30 14.59
CA ALA A 510 6.72 -19.67 14.90
C ALA A 510 5.80 -19.69 13.66
N LEU A 511 6.29 -19.26 12.50
CA LEU A 511 5.53 -19.14 11.25
C LEU A 511 5.85 -20.28 10.27
#